data_AF-A0A022Q350-F1
#
_entry.id   AF-A0A022Q350-F1
#
_cell.length_a   1.000
_cell.length_b   1.000
_cell.length_c   1.000
_cell.angle_alpha   90.00
_cell.angle_beta   90.00
_cell.angle_gamma   90.00
#
_symmetry.space_group_name_H-M   'P 1'
#
loop_
_entity.id
_entity.type
_entity.pdbx_description
1 polymer ?
#
loop_
_entity_poly.entity_id
_entity_poly.type
_entity_poly.pdbx_seq_one_letter_code
_entity_poly.pdbx_strand_id
1 'polypeptide(L)'
;MPPQVSYCQSSASHKTLLLSPNSRLKQILRQKYRQNRMKFTKKKLIPLLVFILFGASIFRFLNISMIRSTINSPIHHLDCSSSSSSVCAQNIQDQDPSESNRPTDKEMQFLLEFFRSTVPCNLLVFGHEYKYSSLASLNHGGTTLFIEDILQKTTTIKIAINNNNTRVRRITYNTLASNAYQLLREARENPDCRPSLSSDDDLAKCQLVLTNLPREVYGTVWDMVVVDGPSGARPDSPGRMGSIYTAGVLARRGNTSHVIVHDVDRTVEKWYSWEYLCEENLVASKGRFWHFRIPGATNNTTTFCTT
;
A
#
# COMPACT_ATOMS: atom_id res chain seq x y z
N MET A 1 -62.78 56.42 -51.56
CA MET A 1 -62.29 56.90 -50.25
C MET A 1 -61.44 55.80 -49.62
N PRO A 2 -60.18 56.07 -49.26
CA PRO A 2 -59.26 55.05 -48.73
C PRO A 2 -59.38 54.94 -47.21
N PRO A 3 -58.70 53.94 -46.63
CA PRO A 3 -57.72 54.30 -45.61
C PRO A 3 -56.33 53.79 -45.95
N GLN A 4 -55.39 54.71 -45.77
CA GLN A 4 -53.94 54.53 -45.70
C GLN A 4 -53.57 53.76 -44.46
N VAL A 5 -52.70 52.73 -44.53
CA VAL A 5 -51.69 52.50 -43.49
C VAL A 5 -50.43 51.80 -44.08
N SER A 6 -49.32 52.54 -43.99
CA SER A 6 -47.93 52.15 -43.71
C SER A 6 -47.17 51.08 -44.53
N TYR A 7 -46.11 51.57 -45.16
CA TYR A 7 -44.88 50.89 -45.57
C TYR A 7 -44.34 49.89 -44.54
N CYS A 8 -43.98 48.69 -44.98
CA CYS A 8 -43.06 47.78 -44.27
C CYS A 8 -41.67 47.89 -44.91
N GLN A 9 -40.70 48.41 -44.14
CA GLN A 9 -39.28 48.28 -44.43
C GLN A 9 -38.72 47.00 -43.81
N SER A 10 -37.87 46.33 -44.60
CA SER A 10 -37.04 45.19 -44.23
C SER A 10 -36.11 45.50 -43.05
N SER A 11 -35.99 44.59 -42.10
CA SER A 11 -34.78 44.45 -41.30
C SER A 11 -34.48 43.00 -40.96
N ALA A 12 -33.18 42.71 -40.92
CA ALA A 12 -32.55 41.41 -41.04
C ALA A 12 -32.86 40.44 -39.89
N SER A 13 -32.91 39.16 -40.28
CA SER A 13 -32.86 38.00 -39.38
C SER A 13 -31.57 38.01 -38.55
N HIS A 14 -31.69 38.22 -37.25
CA HIS A 14 -30.62 37.94 -36.30
C HIS A 14 -30.59 36.43 -36.01
N LYS A 15 -29.64 35.71 -36.63
CA LYS A 15 -29.23 34.37 -36.20
C LYS A 15 -28.67 34.45 -34.78
N THR A 16 -29.40 33.95 -33.80
CA THR A 16 -28.90 33.72 -32.44
C THR A 16 -27.95 32.53 -32.47
N LEU A 17 -26.65 32.79 -32.47
CA LEU A 17 -25.63 31.75 -32.35
C LEU A 17 -25.58 31.30 -30.88
N LEU A 18 -26.24 30.18 -30.57
CA LEU A 18 -26.12 29.49 -29.29
C LEU A 18 -24.70 28.94 -29.15
N LEU A 19 -23.82 29.67 -28.45
CA LEU A 19 -22.50 29.19 -28.06
C LEU A 19 -22.63 28.12 -26.96
N SER A 20 -22.04 26.96 -27.22
CA SER A 20 -21.90 25.82 -26.30
C SER A 20 -21.21 26.23 -24.97
N PRO A 21 -21.69 25.74 -23.80
CA PRO A 21 -21.18 26.08 -22.47
C PRO A 21 -19.70 25.69 -22.25
N ASN A 22 -19.18 24.73 -23.03
CA ASN A 22 -17.79 24.29 -22.94
C ASN A 22 -16.75 25.34 -23.41
N SER A 23 -17.18 26.35 -24.18
CA SER A 23 -16.28 27.42 -24.64
C SER A 23 -15.98 28.45 -23.53
N ARG A 24 -16.96 28.76 -22.68
CA ARG A 24 -16.82 29.71 -21.57
C ARG A 24 -15.91 29.17 -20.46
N LEU A 25 -16.03 27.89 -20.11
CA LEU A 25 -15.19 27.29 -19.06
C LEU A 25 -13.71 27.25 -19.47
N LYS A 26 -13.41 26.92 -20.73
CA LYS A 26 -12.03 26.94 -21.26
C LYS A 26 -11.45 28.36 -21.29
N GLN A 27 -12.27 29.38 -21.57
CA GLN A 27 -11.83 30.78 -21.51
C GLN A 27 -11.55 31.23 -20.08
N ILE A 28 -12.44 30.89 -19.12
CA ILE A 28 -12.27 31.20 -17.69
C ILE A 28 -11.03 30.51 -17.11
N LEU A 29 -10.80 29.23 -17.44
CA LEU A 29 -9.61 28.50 -16.99
C LEU A 29 -8.31 29.07 -17.61
N ARG A 30 -8.33 29.45 -18.90
CA ARG A 30 -7.17 30.11 -19.52
C ARG A 30 -6.88 31.50 -18.92
N GLN A 31 -7.91 32.24 -18.52
CA GLN A 31 -7.75 33.56 -17.91
C GLN A 31 -7.20 33.44 -16.48
N LYS A 32 -7.68 32.45 -15.70
CA LYS A 32 -7.18 32.16 -14.34
C LYS A 32 -5.73 31.65 -14.34
N TYR A 33 -5.33 30.84 -15.33
CA TYR A 33 -3.94 30.35 -15.45
C TYR A 33 -2.96 31.45 -15.92
N ARG A 34 -3.42 32.46 -16.67
CA ARG A 34 -2.61 33.65 -17.02
C ARG A 34 -2.37 34.59 -15.82
N GLN A 35 -3.26 34.57 -14.83
CA GLN A 35 -3.21 35.48 -13.68
C GLN A 35 -2.27 35.01 -12.56
N ASN A 36 -1.99 33.70 -12.47
CA ASN A 36 -1.11 33.11 -11.44
C ASN A 36 0.34 32.84 -11.89
N ARG A 37 0.81 33.47 -12.96
CA ARG A 37 2.25 33.48 -13.26
C ARG A 37 2.92 34.44 -12.29
N MET A 38 3.45 33.92 -11.17
CA MET A 38 4.17 34.71 -10.17
C MET A 38 5.25 35.57 -10.85
N LYS A 39 5.02 36.88 -10.91
CA LYS A 39 5.98 37.84 -11.47
C LYS A 39 7.07 38.08 -10.42
N PHE A 40 8.03 37.17 -10.33
CA PHE A 40 9.25 37.41 -9.56
C PHE A 40 10.06 38.48 -10.29
N THR A 41 10.03 39.71 -9.77
CA THR A 41 10.95 40.75 -10.23
C THR A 41 12.36 40.33 -9.83
N LYS A 42 13.36 40.55 -10.71
CA LYS A 42 14.76 40.14 -10.47
C LYS A 42 15.31 40.61 -9.11
N LYS A 43 14.80 41.74 -8.59
CA LYS A 43 15.11 42.29 -7.26
C LYS A 43 14.67 41.40 -6.08
N LYS A 44 13.62 40.58 -6.23
CA LYS A 44 13.12 39.65 -5.19
C LYS A 44 13.69 38.22 -5.34
N LEU A 45 14.36 37.91 -6.45
CA LEU A 45 14.93 36.58 -6.69
C LEU A 45 16.21 36.37 -5.88
N ILE A 46 17.05 37.40 -5.76
CA ILE A 46 18.32 37.36 -5.03
C ILE A 46 18.12 37.02 -3.54
N PRO A 47 17.27 37.71 -2.77
CA PRO A 47 17.07 37.37 -1.35
C PRO A 47 16.43 35.99 -1.15
N LEU A 48 15.56 35.54 -2.06
CA LEU A 48 14.98 34.19 -2.02
C LEU A 48 16.05 33.12 -2.20
N LEU A 49 16.97 33.31 -3.15
CA LEU A 49 18.04 32.37 -3.45
C LEU A 49 19.04 32.29 -2.29
N VAL A 50 19.37 33.43 -1.67
CA VAL A 50 20.19 33.47 -0.44
C VAL A 50 19.51 32.72 0.71
N PHE A 51 18.21 32.90 0.91
CA PHE A 51 17.45 32.20 1.96
C PHE A 51 17.45 30.68 1.76
N ILE A 52 17.28 30.22 0.51
CA ILE A 52 17.32 28.79 0.17
C ILE A 52 18.73 28.20 0.41
N LEU A 53 19.78 28.90 -0.01
CA LEU A 53 21.16 28.45 0.20
C LEU A 53 21.54 28.43 1.69
N PHE A 54 21.08 29.40 2.47
CA PHE A 54 21.29 29.44 3.91
C PHE A 54 20.55 28.30 4.63
N GLY A 55 19.29 28.05 4.25
CA GLY A 55 18.50 26.94 4.77
C GLY A 55 19.12 25.56 4.46
N ALA A 56 19.62 25.36 3.25
CA ALA A 56 20.32 24.13 2.86
C ALA A 56 21.63 23.92 3.65
N SER A 57 22.35 25.01 3.96
CA SER A 57 23.58 24.97 4.79
C SER A 57 23.26 24.59 6.24
N ILE A 58 22.23 25.20 6.84
CA ILE A 58 21.77 24.87 8.19
C ILE A 58 21.32 23.41 8.27
N PHE A 59 20.55 22.93 7.28
CA PHE A 59 20.10 21.53 7.24
C PHE A 59 21.28 20.55 7.16
N ARG A 60 22.31 20.84 6.35
CA ARG A 60 23.54 20.04 6.31
C ARG A 60 24.30 20.07 7.64
N PHE A 61 24.38 21.23 8.29
CA PHE A 61 25.06 21.37 9.58
C PHE A 61 24.32 20.61 10.69
N LEU A 62 22.99 20.66 10.72
CA LEU A 62 22.16 19.91 11.68
C LEU A 62 22.27 18.39 11.44
N ASN A 63 22.33 17.95 10.18
CA ASN A 63 22.49 16.53 9.85
C ASN A 63 23.89 16.00 10.26
N ILE A 64 24.94 16.82 10.13
CA ILE A 64 26.29 16.48 10.62
C ILE A 64 26.34 16.50 12.16
N SER A 65 25.62 17.41 12.81
CA SER A 65 25.53 17.48 14.28
C SER A 65 24.81 16.26 14.87
N MET A 66 23.75 15.77 14.22
CA MET A 66 23.05 14.52 14.60
C MET A 66 23.92 13.27 14.46
N ILE A 67 24.85 13.24 13.50
CA ILE A 67 25.80 12.12 13.34
C ILE A 67 26.92 12.17 14.39
N ARG A 68 27.30 13.37 14.88
CA ARG A 68 28.38 13.53 15.87
C ARG A 68 27.91 13.40 17.33
N SER A 69 26.62 13.50 17.60
CA SER A 69 26.07 13.44 18.98
C SER A 69 25.83 12.01 19.52
N THR A 70 26.13 10.97 18.73
CA THR A 70 26.09 9.56 19.18
C THR A 70 27.46 8.94 19.49
N ILE A 71 28.56 9.71 19.43
CA ILE A 71 29.89 9.23 19.84
C ILE A 71 30.38 10.12 20.98
N ASN A 72 29.99 9.78 22.20
CA ASN A 72 30.78 9.94 23.43
C ASN A 72 29.95 9.44 24.62
N SER A 73 30.20 8.19 25.01
CA SER A 73 29.93 7.73 26.37
C SER A 73 31.20 7.05 26.87
N PRO A 74 31.66 7.34 28.10
CA PRO A 74 32.96 6.91 28.59
C PRO A 74 32.95 5.42 28.91
N ILE A 75 33.96 4.71 28.41
CA ILE A 75 34.28 3.33 28.78
C ILE A 75 34.77 3.34 30.22
N HIS A 76 34.03 2.70 31.12
CA HIS A 76 34.56 2.27 32.42
C HIS A 76 35.49 1.07 32.19
N HIS A 77 36.77 1.29 32.48
CA HIS A 77 37.80 0.24 32.56
C HIS A 77 37.45 -0.76 33.66
N LEU A 78 37.42 -2.05 33.33
CA LEU A 78 37.73 -3.13 34.27
C LEU A 78 38.84 -3.98 33.67
N ASP A 79 39.95 -4.04 34.40
CA ASP A 79 41.09 -4.90 34.17
C ASP A 79 40.69 -6.39 34.27
N CYS A 80 41.18 -7.20 33.33
CA CYS A 80 41.44 -8.62 33.56
C CYS A 80 42.71 -9.01 32.83
N SER A 81 43.69 -9.45 33.61
CA SER A 81 45.02 -9.85 33.18
C SER A 81 45.02 -11.24 32.53
N SER A 82 45.77 -11.35 31.43
CA SER A 82 46.59 -12.48 30.97
C SER A 82 45.98 -13.89 30.89
N SER A 83 45.79 -14.44 29.68
CA SER A 83 46.81 -15.26 28.99
C SER A 83 46.29 -15.98 27.73
N SER A 84 47.18 -16.04 26.73
CA SER A 84 47.27 -16.97 25.58
C SER A 84 46.28 -16.91 24.39
N SER A 85 46.81 -16.36 23.30
CA SER A 85 46.80 -16.84 21.90
C SER A 85 45.52 -16.85 21.06
N SER A 86 45.46 -15.83 20.18
CA SER A 86 45.19 -15.90 18.73
C SER A 86 43.87 -16.52 18.27
N VAL A 87 42.89 -15.65 17.98
CA VAL A 87 42.47 -15.22 16.63
C VAL A 87 41.25 -14.33 16.87
N CYS A 88 41.45 -13.01 16.86
CA CYS A 88 40.33 -12.07 16.86
C CYS A 88 39.74 -12.07 15.46
N ALA A 89 38.88 -13.05 15.16
CA ALA A 89 37.88 -12.88 14.12
C ALA A 89 36.94 -11.78 14.63
N GLN A 90 37.06 -10.57 14.06
CA GLN A 90 35.98 -9.61 14.16
C GLN A 90 34.81 -10.19 13.37
N ASN A 91 33.94 -10.94 14.07
CA ASN A 91 32.56 -11.11 13.66
C ASN A 91 31.93 -9.73 13.74
N ILE A 92 32.03 -8.97 12.65
CA ILE A 92 30.91 -8.15 12.23
C ILE A 92 29.79 -9.17 11.99
N GLN A 93 29.00 -9.45 13.03
CA GLN A 93 27.67 -9.98 12.80
C GLN A 93 26.97 -8.89 12.02
N ASP A 94 26.98 -9.04 10.69
CA ASP A 94 25.93 -8.51 9.83
C ASP A 94 24.62 -8.79 10.58
N GLN A 95 23.94 -7.72 11.03
CA GLN A 95 22.57 -7.86 11.49
C GLN A 95 21.83 -8.57 10.38
N ASP A 96 21.32 -9.77 10.68
CA ASP A 96 20.54 -10.55 9.76
C ASP A 96 19.42 -9.62 9.21
N PRO A 97 19.33 -9.40 7.89
CA PRO A 97 18.25 -8.61 7.28
C PRO A 97 16.85 -9.10 7.68
N SER A 98 16.76 -10.28 8.32
CA SER A 98 15.54 -10.84 8.90
C SER A 98 14.98 -10.07 10.10
N GLU A 99 15.78 -9.32 10.88
CA GLU A 99 15.30 -8.68 12.12
C GLU A 99 14.55 -7.37 11.85
N SER A 100 15.01 -6.57 10.88
CA SER A 100 14.34 -5.32 10.48
C SER A 100 12.99 -5.54 9.78
N ASN A 101 12.79 -6.72 9.18
CA ASN A 101 11.58 -7.06 8.43
C ASN A 101 10.50 -7.73 9.30
N ARG A 102 10.70 -7.89 10.62
CA ARG A 102 9.68 -8.43 11.53
C ARG A 102 8.83 -7.30 12.14
N PRO A 103 7.53 -7.52 12.36
CA PRO A 103 6.73 -6.59 13.15
C PRO A 103 7.34 -6.39 14.54
N THR A 104 7.33 -5.15 15.02
CA THR A 104 7.76 -4.85 16.40
C THR A 104 6.78 -5.43 17.42
N ASP A 105 7.19 -5.58 18.68
CA ASP A 105 6.29 -6.08 19.73
C ASP A 105 5.01 -5.25 19.88
N LYS A 106 5.12 -3.93 19.70
CA LYS A 106 3.97 -3.00 19.75
C LYS A 106 3.04 -3.16 18.55
N GLU A 107 3.61 -3.47 17.39
CA GLU A 107 2.85 -3.77 16.16
C GLU A 107 2.12 -5.10 16.30
N MET A 108 2.81 -6.14 16.79
CA MET A 108 2.22 -7.45 17.04
C MET A 108 1.16 -7.40 18.14
N GLN A 109 1.39 -6.67 19.24
CA GLN A 109 0.43 -6.50 20.31
C GLN A 109 -0.87 -5.85 19.81
N PHE A 110 -0.76 -4.80 18.99
CA PHE A 110 -1.90 -4.15 18.35
C PHE A 110 -2.71 -5.14 17.49
N LEU A 111 -2.02 -5.93 16.67
CA LEU A 111 -2.67 -6.95 15.83
C LEU A 111 -3.37 -8.01 16.68
N LEU A 112 -2.73 -8.51 17.73
CA LEU A 112 -3.28 -9.53 18.63
C LEU A 112 -4.48 -9.02 19.43
N GLU A 113 -4.47 -7.76 19.87
CA GLU A 113 -5.59 -7.15 20.60
C GLU A 113 -6.84 -7.09 19.73
N PHE A 114 -6.69 -6.62 18.48
CA PHE A 114 -7.77 -6.66 17.51
C PHE A 114 -8.23 -8.10 17.22
N PHE A 115 -7.27 -9.00 16.97
CA PHE A 115 -7.57 -10.37 16.56
C PHE A 115 -8.38 -11.14 17.60
N ARG A 116 -8.15 -10.90 18.91
CA ARG A 116 -8.92 -11.52 19.99
C ARG A 116 -10.42 -11.24 19.92
N SER A 117 -10.83 -10.10 19.37
CA SER A 117 -12.26 -9.79 19.17
C SER A 117 -12.85 -10.40 17.90
N THR A 118 -12.02 -10.99 17.04
CA THR A 118 -12.45 -11.57 15.76
C THR A 118 -12.45 -13.10 15.73
N VAL A 119 -11.74 -13.77 16.65
CA VAL A 119 -11.68 -15.24 16.67
C VAL A 119 -12.97 -15.88 17.23
N PRO A 120 -13.35 -17.09 16.74
CA PRO A 120 -12.77 -17.80 15.61
C PRO A 120 -13.15 -17.17 14.27
N CYS A 121 -12.23 -17.18 13.31
CA CYS A 121 -12.48 -16.63 11.97
C CYS A 121 -11.73 -17.36 10.85
N ASN A 122 -12.07 -17.04 9.61
CA ASN A 122 -11.27 -17.37 8.43
C ASN A 122 -10.16 -16.33 8.28
N LEU A 123 -8.93 -16.72 8.63
CA LEU A 123 -7.71 -15.91 8.55
C LEU A 123 -6.84 -16.34 7.36
N LEU A 124 -6.58 -15.41 6.44
CA LEU A 124 -5.59 -15.55 5.38
C LEU A 124 -4.37 -14.69 5.69
N VAL A 125 -3.18 -15.24 5.53
CA VAL A 125 -1.92 -14.50 5.71
C VAL A 125 -1.05 -14.67 4.47
N PHE A 126 -0.81 -13.58 3.75
CA PHE A 126 0.29 -13.52 2.77
C PHE A 126 1.54 -13.12 3.53
N GLY A 127 2.45 -14.06 3.78
CA GLY A 127 3.60 -13.85 4.65
C GLY A 127 3.97 -15.08 5.45
N HIS A 128 5.07 -14.99 6.17
CA HIS A 128 5.66 -16.15 6.85
C HIS A 128 4.93 -16.53 8.13
N GLU A 129 4.60 -17.81 8.27
CA GLU A 129 3.92 -18.36 9.43
C GLU A 129 4.69 -18.08 10.72
N TYR A 130 6.01 -18.24 10.72
CA TYR A 130 6.76 -18.13 11.97
C TYR A 130 6.63 -16.75 12.63
N LYS A 131 6.32 -15.70 11.85
CA LYS A 131 6.06 -14.34 12.35
C LYS A 131 4.66 -14.19 12.95
N TYR A 132 3.69 -14.96 12.47
CA TYR A 132 2.26 -14.82 12.75
C TYR A 132 1.61 -16.06 13.37
N SER A 133 2.41 -17.04 13.78
CA SER A 133 1.99 -18.30 14.41
C SER A 133 1.17 -18.10 15.70
N SER A 134 1.37 -16.96 16.37
CA SER A 134 0.56 -16.52 17.51
C SER A 134 -0.91 -16.32 17.12
N LEU A 135 -1.21 -15.82 15.91
CA LEU A 135 -2.57 -15.70 15.40
C LEU A 135 -3.19 -17.09 15.20
N ALA A 136 -2.47 -18.01 14.55
CA ALA A 136 -2.93 -19.37 14.34
C ALA A 136 -3.24 -20.10 15.67
N SER A 137 -2.42 -19.84 16.69
CA SER A 137 -2.60 -20.41 18.03
C SER A 137 -3.84 -19.86 18.76
N LEU A 138 -4.20 -18.59 18.52
CA LEU A 138 -5.39 -17.96 19.09
C LEU A 138 -6.68 -18.32 18.35
N ASN A 139 -6.59 -18.67 17.06
CA ASN A 139 -7.74 -18.92 16.18
C ASN A 139 -8.36 -20.32 16.35
N HIS A 140 -8.53 -20.78 17.60
CA HIS A 140 -9.07 -22.11 17.88
C HIS A 140 -10.53 -22.22 17.38
N GLY A 141 -10.83 -23.21 16.55
CA GLY A 141 -12.14 -23.38 15.92
C GLY A 141 -12.34 -22.54 14.63
N GLY A 142 -11.40 -21.66 14.29
CA GLY A 142 -11.36 -20.95 13.01
C GLY A 142 -10.51 -21.70 11.97
N THR A 143 -10.31 -21.07 10.81
CA THR A 143 -9.43 -21.55 9.73
C THR A 143 -8.27 -20.57 9.54
N THR A 144 -7.03 -21.08 9.44
CA THR A 144 -5.87 -20.25 9.14
C THR A 144 -5.10 -20.79 7.93
N LEU A 145 -4.85 -19.93 6.95
CA LEU A 145 -4.08 -20.26 5.75
C LEU A 145 -2.93 -19.27 5.55
N PHE A 146 -1.70 -19.77 5.54
CA PHE A 146 -0.50 -19.02 5.19
C PHE A 146 -0.13 -19.25 3.72
N ILE A 147 0.15 -18.16 3.01
CA ILE A 147 0.68 -18.15 1.65
C ILE A 147 2.10 -17.59 1.69
N GLU A 148 3.08 -18.42 1.35
CA GLU A 148 4.51 -18.13 1.48
C GLU A 148 5.25 -18.36 0.16
N ASP A 149 6.34 -17.64 -0.08
CA ASP A 149 7.28 -17.91 -1.18
C ASP A 149 8.42 -18.83 -0.76
N ILE A 150 8.85 -18.73 0.51
CA ILE A 150 9.94 -19.48 1.11
C ILE A 150 9.43 -20.25 2.33
N LEU A 151 9.33 -21.58 2.20
CA LEU A 151 8.93 -22.45 3.30
C LEU A 151 10.09 -22.70 4.27
N GLN A 152 9.84 -22.49 5.56
CA GLN A 152 10.70 -22.99 6.62
C GLN A 152 10.26 -24.41 7.03
N LYS A 153 11.09 -25.42 6.71
CA LYS A 153 10.76 -26.85 6.90
C LYS A 153 10.36 -27.21 8.33
N THR A 154 11.06 -26.69 9.33
CA THR A 154 10.83 -26.99 10.76
C THR A 154 9.47 -26.48 11.23
N THR A 155 9.05 -25.35 10.68
CA THR A 155 7.81 -24.66 11.01
C THR A 155 6.60 -25.40 10.47
N THR A 156 6.63 -25.79 9.20
CA THR A 156 5.53 -26.55 8.56
C THR A 156 5.25 -27.88 9.28
N ILE A 157 6.30 -28.54 9.79
CA ILE A 157 6.17 -29.81 10.52
C ILE A 157 5.46 -29.60 11.87
N LYS A 158 5.79 -28.53 12.62
CA LYS A 158 5.16 -28.25 13.91
C LYS A 158 3.65 -27.98 13.77
N ILE A 159 3.26 -27.24 12.73
CA ILE A 159 1.84 -26.94 12.46
C ILE A 159 1.06 -28.21 12.17
N ALA A 160 1.59 -29.06 11.28
CA ALA A 160 0.95 -30.31 10.89
C ALA A 160 0.68 -31.24 12.08
N ILE A 161 1.49 -31.14 13.14
CA ILE A 161 1.34 -31.94 14.37
C ILE A 161 0.35 -31.28 15.34
N ASN A 162 0.28 -29.95 15.41
CA ASN A 162 -0.39 -29.24 16.50
C ASN A 162 -1.77 -28.65 16.16
N ASN A 163 -2.10 -28.39 14.89
CA ASN A 163 -3.35 -27.70 14.55
C ASN A 163 -3.89 -28.08 13.16
N ASN A 164 -4.91 -28.95 13.12
CA ASN A 164 -5.53 -29.41 11.88
C ASN A 164 -6.16 -28.28 11.04
N ASN A 165 -6.48 -27.13 11.64
CA ASN A 165 -7.13 -26.03 10.95
C ASN A 165 -6.15 -24.98 10.40
N THR A 166 -4.85 -25.15 10.64
CA THR A 166 -3.80 -24.27 10.12
C THR A 166 -3.06 -24.94 8.98
N ARG A 167 -2.92 -24.23 7.86
CA ARG A 167 -2.28 -24.74 6.64
C ARG A 167 -1.27 -23.72 6.12
N VAL A 168 -0.19 -24.21 5.53
CA VAL A 168 0.82 -23.38 4.85
C VAL A 168 0.93 -23.85 3.41
N ARG A 169 0.84 -22.91 2.48
CA ARG A 169 0.94 -23.17 1.04
C ARG A 169 2.02 -22.29 0.45
N ARG A 170 2.92 -22.93 -0.29
CA ARG A 170 3.96 -22.24 -1.04
C ARG A 170 3.42 -21.81 -2.40
N ILE A 171 3.69 -20.57 -2.78
CA ILE A 171 3.47 -20.07 -4.14
C ILE A 171 4.75 -19.40 -4.68
N THR A 172 4.72 -19.04 -5.95
CA THR A 172 5.73 -18.20 -6.59
C THR A 172 5.11 -16.85 -6.94
N TYR A 173 5.76 -15.77 -6.54
CA TYR A 173 5.37 -14.42 -6.95
C TYR A 173 6.12 -14.03 -8.22
N ASN A 174 5.38 -13.70 -9.26
CA ASN A 174 5.95 -13.46 -10.60
C ASN A 174 6.20 -11.97 -10.89
N THR A 175 5.89 -11.07 -9.96
CA THR A 175 6.09 -9.63 -10.11
C THR A 175 7.26 -9.16 -9.26
N LEU A 176 8.10 -8.29 -9.81
CA LEU A 176 9.23 -7.67 -9.12
C LEU A 176 8.82 -6.33 -8.50
N ALA A 177 9.36 -6.00 -7.33
CA ALA A 177 9.10 -4.73 -6.66
C ALA A 177 9.43 -3.52 -7.56
N SER A 178 10.45 -3.62 -8.41
CA SER A 178 10.80 -2.61 -9.43
C SER A 178 9.68 -2.29 -10.41
N ASN A 179 8.77 -3.25 -10.65
CA ASN A 179 7.71 -3.11 -11.64
C ASN A 179 6.45 -2.44 -11.07
N ALA A 180 6.44 -2.11 -9.77
CA ALA A 180 5.26 -1.65 -9.05
C ALA A 180 4.55 -0.46 -9.72
N TYR A 181 5.31 0.52 -10.21
CA TYR A 181 4.72 1.69 -10.88
C TYR A 181 4.06 1.34 -12.22
N GLN A 182 4.73 0.53 -13.05
CA GLN A 182 4.21 0.10 -14.34
C GLN A 182 2.96 -0.75 -14.16
N LEU A 183 3.01 -1.74 -13.26
CA LEU A 183 1.89 -2.61 -12.94
C LEU A 183 0.66 -1.83 -12.46
N LEU A 184 0.87 -0.82 -11.61
CA LEU A 184 -0.23 0.02 -11.11
C LEU A 184 -0.88 0.82 -12.25
N ARG A 185 -0.08 1.38 -13.16
CA ARG A 185 -0.59 2.10 -14.33
C ARG A 185 -1.38 1.20 -15.26
N GLU A 186 -0.84 0.04 -15.60
CA GLU A 186 -1.49 -0.92 -16.49
C GLU A 186 -2.78 -1.47 -15.87
N ALA A 187 -2.79 -1.75 -14.57
CA ALA A 187 -3.97 -2.23 -13.87
C ALA A 187 -5.11 -1.21 -13.84
N ARG A 188 -4.82 0.10 -13.74
CA ARG A 188 -5.83 1.17 -13.80
C ARG A 188 -6.54 1.25 -15.15
N GLU A 189 -5.82 0.95 -16.22
CA GLU A 189 -6.32 1.00 -17.59
C GLU A 189 -7.00 -0.30 -18.01
N ASN A 190 -6.74 -1.41 -17.29
CA ASN A 190 -7.26 -2.74 -17.61
C ASN A 190 -8.60 -3.03 -16.90
N PRO A 191 -9.73 -3.17 -17.63
CA PRO A 191 -11.01 -3.54 -17.05
C PRO A 191 -10.99 -4.89 -16.31
N ASP A 192 -10.12 -5.82 -16.71
CA ASP A 192 -9.98 -7.15 -16.09
C ASP A 192 -9.34 -7.07 -14.69
N CYS A 193 -8.74 -5.93 -14.34
CA CYS A 193 -8.23 -5.65 -12.99
C CYS A 193 -9.26 -4.97 -12.07
N ARG A 194 -10.49 -4.76 -12.52
CA ARG A 194 -11.56 -4.22 -11.67
C ARG A 194 -12.04 -5.29 -10.68
N PRO A 195 -12.62 -4.89 -9.54
CA PRO A 195 -13.24 -5.86 -8.64
C PRO A 195 -14.50 -6.40 -9.33
N SER A 196 -14.39 -7.49 -10.09
CA SER A 196 -15.55 -8.22 -10.60
C SER A 196 -15.92 -9.31 -9.59
N LEU A 197 -17.22 -9.45 -9.34
CA LEU A 197 -17.78 -10.57 -8.58
C LEU A 197 -17.98 -11.81 -9.47
N SER A 198 -17.71 -11.71 -10.77
CA SER A 198 -18.07 -12.71 -11.77
C SER A 198 -16.85 -13.47 -12.29
N SER A 199 -16.78 -14.75 -11.91
CA SER A 199 -15.95 -15.84 -12.43
C SER A 199 -14.42 -15.73 -12.31
N ASP A 200 -13.80 -16.83 -11.89
CA ASP A 200 -12.34 -16.98 -11.74
C ASP A 200 -11.58 -16.80 -13.07
N ASP A 201 -12.25 -16.98 -14.22
CA ASP A 201 -11.66 -16.83 -15.56
C ASP A 201 -11.39 -15.36 -15.95
N ASP A 202 -12.16 -14.40 -15.42
CA ASP A 202 -12.01 -12.98 -15.74
C ASP A 202 -10.75 -12.37 -15.08
N LEU A 203 -10.32 -12.92 -13.95
CA LEU A 203 -9.13 -12.45 -13.23
C LEU A 203 -7.82 -12.78 -13.95
N ALA A 204 -7.79 -13.80 -14.82
CA ALA A 204 -6.55 -14.31 -15.41
C ALA A 204 -5.79 -13.29 -16.28
N LYS A 205 -6.45 -12.22 -16.74
CA LYS A 205 -5.85 -11.19 -17.60
C LYS A 205 -5.28 -9.99 -16.84
N CYS A 206 -5.49 -9.92 -15.53
CA CYS A 206 -4.89 -8.88 -14.70
C CYS A 206 -3.51 -9.32 -14.20
N GLN A 207 -2.45 -8.58 -14.51
CA GLN A 207 -1.07 -8.92 -14.11
C GLN A 207 -0.83 -8.92 -12.59
N LEU A 208 -1.72 -8.30 -11.81
CA LEU A 208 -1.65 -8.32 -10.34
C LEU A 208 -2.19 -9.61 -9.74
N VAL A 209 -2.86 -10.45 -10.53
CA VAL A 209 -3.48 -11.68 -10.04
C VAL A 209 -2.43 -12.75 -9.80
N LEU A 210 -2.51 -13.34 -8.60
CA LEU A 210 -1.73 -14.49 -8.24
C LEU A 210 -2.40 -15.76 -8.81
N THR A 211 -1.90 -16.21 -9.97
CA THR A 211 -2.50 -17.30 -10.77
C THR A 211 -2.26 -18.69 -10.20
N ASN A 212 -1.31 -18.84 -9.28
CA ASN A 212 -0.94 -20.10 -8.64
C ASN A 212 -1.44 -20.21 -7.19
N LEU A 213 -2.44 -19.41 -6.81
CA LEU A 213 -3.09 -19.56 -5.51
C LEU A 213 -3.93 -20.85 -5.43
N PRO A 214 -3.96 -21.51 -4.27
CA PRO A 214 -4.91 -22.60 -4.01
C PRO A 214 -6.36 -22.17 -4.27
N ARG A 215 -7.18 -23.05 -4.85
CA ARG A 215 -8.61 -22.78 -5.12
C ARG A 215 -9.37 -22.34 -3.87
N GLU A 216 -8.99 -22.87 -2.70
CA GLU A 216 -9.58 -22.51 -1.41
C GLU A 216 -9.44 -21.01 -1.08
N VAL A 217 -8.42 -20.32 -1.61
CA VAL A 217 -8.24 -18.88 -1.37
C VAL A 217 -9.39 -18.08 -1.98
N TYR A 218 -9.80 -18.41 -3.20
CA TYR A 218 -10.89 -17.73 -3.89
C TYR A 218 -12.27 -18.25 -3.44
N GLY A 219 -12.38 -19.53 -3.07
CA GLY A 219 -13.63 -20.13 -2.61
C GLY A 219 -14.04 -19.78 -1.17
N THR A 220 -13.16 -19.15 -0.40
CA THR A 220 -13.42 -18.82 1.02
C THR A 220 -13.75 -17.34 1.19
N VAL A 221 -14.77 -17.04 1.97
CA VAL A 221 -15.01 -15.68 2.51
C VAL A 221 -14.09 -15.49 3.71
N TRP A 222 -13.13 -14.58 3.58
CA TRP A 222 -12.12 -14.30 4.61
C TRP A 222 -12.57 -13.15 5.49
N ASP A 223 -12.67 -13.38 6.80
CA ASP A 223 -12.99 -12.34 7.77
C ASP A 223 -11.79 -11.40 7.99
N MET A 224 -10.57 -11.96 7.89
CA MET A 224 -9.33 -11.21 8.06
C MET A 224 -8.26 -11.66 7.06
N VAL A 225 -7.56 -10.68 6.47
CA VAL A 225 -6.41 -10.88 5.60
C VAL A 225 -5.23 -10.07 6.13
N VAL A 226 -4.11 -10.73 6.42
CA VAL A 226 -2.84 -10.08 6.77
C VAL A 226 -1.89 -10.13 5.57
N VAL A 227 -1.30 -8.99 5.21
CA VAL A 227 -0.39 -8.83 4.07
C VAL A 227 0.98 -8.38 4.56
N ASP A 228 1.91 -9.33 4.64
CA ASP A 228 3.32 -9.17 5.01
C ASP A 228 4.28 -9.95 4.07
N GLY A 229 3.81 -10.37 2.90
CA GLY A 229 4.60 -11.16 1.96
C GLY A 229 4.17 -10.95 0.52
N PRO A 230 5.11 -11.07 -0.45
CA PRO A 230 6.54 -11.38 -0.29
C PRO A 230 7.36 -10.17 0.22
N SER A 231 8.65 -10.36 0.52
CA SER A 231 9.48 -9.36 1.24
C SER A 231 9.55 -7.97 0.60
N GLY A 232 9.68 -7.86 -0.73
CA GLY A 232 9.79 -6.58 -1.44
C GLY A 232 10.96 -5.68 -1.02
N ALA A 233 11.94 -6.19 -0.27
CA ALA A 233 13.03 -5.38 0.28
C ALA A 233 14.03 -4.89 -0.77
N ARG A 234 14.12 -5.57 -1.92
CA ARG A 234 14.98 -5.19 -3.04
C ARG A 234 14.18 -5.00 -4.33
N PRO A 235 14.58 -4.09 -5.23
CA PRO A 235 13.88 -3.88 -6.50
C PRO A 235 13.73 -5.14 -7.35
N ASP A 236 14.74 -6.01 -7.34
CA ASP A 236 14.81 -7.29 -8.07
C ASP A 236 14.15 -8.46 -7.32
N SER A 237 13.59 -8.22 -6.13
CA SER A 237 12.86 -9.23 -5.35
C SER A 237 11.35 -9.12 -5.60
N PRO A 238 10.58 -10.20 -5.36
CA PRO A 238 9.14 -10.11 -5.45
C PRO A 238 8.53 -9.12 -4.47
N GLY A 239 7.53 -8.34 -4.91
CA GLY A 239 6.87 -7.29 -4.13
C GLY A 239 5.43 -7.61 -3.73
N ARG A 240 4.88 -6.87 -2.75
CA ARG A 240 3.53 -7.08 -2.19
C ARG A 240 2.36 -6.62 -3.09
N MET A 241 2.63 -6.17 -4.32
CA MET A 241 1.62 -5.65 -5.26
C MET A 241 0.46 -6.64 -5.46
N GLY A 242 0.78 -7.89 -5.80
CA GLY A 242 -0.23 -8.92 -6.04
C GLY A 242 -0.98 -9.30 -4.76
N SER A 243 -0.28 -9.44 -3.63
CA SER A 243 -0.90 -9.76 -2.34
C SER A 243 -1.90 -8.69 -1.88
N ILE A 244 -1.56 -7.40 -2.01
CA ILE A 244 -2.45 -6.29 -1.65
C ILE A 244 -3.66 -6.25 -2.59
N TYR A 245 -3.43 -6.38 -3.90
CA TYR A 245 -4.52 -6.45 -4.89
C TYR A 245 -5.48 -7.60 -4.59
N THR A 246 -4.96 -8.82 -4.41
CA THR A 246 -5.76 -10.00 -4.09
C THR A 246 -6.50 -9.84 -2.77
N ALA A 247 -5.88 -9.27 -1.73
CA ALA A 247 -6.57 -8.96 -0.48
C ALA A 247 -7.76 -8.02 -0.69
N GLY A 248 -7.59 -6.98 -1.52
CA GLY A 248 -8.68 -6.07 -1.88
C GLY A 248 -9.83 -6.76 -2.61
N VAL A 249 -9.53 -7.68 -3.53
CA VAL A 249 -10.57 -8.48 -4.24
C VAL A 249 -11.30 -9.41 -3.27
N LEU A 250 -10.57 -10.16 -2.44
CA LEU A 250 -11.16 -11.14 -1.52
C LEU A 250 -11.98 -10.47 -0.41
N ALA A 251 -11.49 -9.36 0.15
CA ALA A 251 -12.15 -8.66 1.25
C ALA A 251 -13.57 -8.16 0.90
N ARG A 252 -13.83 -7.92 -0.39
CA ARG A 252 -15.14 -7.47 -0.89
C ARG A 252 -16.14 -8.60 -1.15
N ARG A 253 -15.72 -9.87 -1.05
CA ARG A 253 -16.62 -11.04 -1.20
C ARG A 253 -17.44 -11.32 0.06
N GLY A 254 -16.95 -10.87 1.23
CA GLY A 254 -17.65 -10.99 2.51
C GLY A 254 -18.60 -9.81 2.78
N ASN A 255 -19.24 -9.82 3.94
CA ASN A 255 -20.08 -8.69 4.39
C ASN A 255 -19.22 -7.53 4.94
N THR A 256 -18.23 -7.86 5.77
CA THR A 256 -17.22 -6.94 6.26
C THR A 256 -15.96 -7.75 6.51
N SER A 257 -14.84 -7.34 5.94
CA SER A 257 -13.57 -8.03 6.08
C SER A 257 -12.49 -7.06 6.53
N HIS A 258 -11.54 -7.54 7.32
CA HIS A 258 -10.43 -6.73 7.82
C HIS A 258 -9.15 -7.03 7.04
N VAL A 259 -8.50 -6.00 6.51
CA VAL A 259 -7.22 -6.14 5.81
C VAL A 259 -6.14 -5.40 6.57
N ILE A 260 -5.07 -6.10 6.94
CA ILE A 260 -3.95 -5.55 7.69
C ILE A 260 -2.73 -5.61 6.79
N VAL A 261 -2.12 -4.48 6.49
CA VAL A 261 -0.94 -4.38 5.62
C VAL A 261 0.25 -3.92 6.44
N HIS A 262 1.36 -4.66 6.39
CA HIS A 262 2.64 -4.29 7.01
C HIS A 262 3.53 -3.49 6.03
N ASP A 263 4.58 -2.85 6.55
CA ASP A 263 5.55 -2.04 5.80
C ASP A 263 4.95 -0.88 4.97
N VAL A 264 3.87 -0.26 5.44
CA VAL A 264 3.21 0.87 4.76
C VAL A 264 4.02 2.18 4.81
N ASP A 265 5.15 2.18 5.51
CA ASP A 265 6.17 3.23 5.42
C ASP A 265 6.87 3.22 4.05
N ARG A 266 6.90 2.08 3.36
CA ARG A 266 7.42 1.97 1.99
C ARG A 266 6.39 2.41 0.94
N THR A 267 6.92 2.92 -0.17
CA THR A 267 6.14 3.52 -1.25
C THR A 267 5.19 2.54 -1.94
N VAL A 268 5.65 1.31 -2.20
CA VAL A 268 4.87 0.31 -2.94
C VAL A 268 3.64 -0.10 -2.15
N GLU A 269 3.83 -0.51 -0.90
CA GLU A 269 2.75 -0.93 -0.01
C GLU A 269 1.73 0.20 0.20
N LYS A 270 2.21 1.44 0.41
CA LYS A 270 1.37 2.63 0.54
C LYS A 270 0.51 2.87 -0.69
N TRP A 271 1.10 2.92 -1.89
CA TRP A 271 0.38 3.19 -3.14
C TRP A 271 -0.68 2.12 -3.43
N TYR A 272 -0.32 0.85 -3.28
CA TYR A 272 -1.23 -0.25 -3.55
C TYR A 272 -2.35 -0.35 -2.51
N SER A 273 -2.08 -0.01 -1.24
CA SER A 273 -3.11 0.03 -0.21
C SER A 273 -4.14 1.13 -0.51
N TRP A 274 -3.70 2.33 -0.89
CA TRP A 274 -4.62 3.40 -1.31
C TRP A 274 -5.41 3.05 -2.57
N GLU A 275 -4.79 2.37 -3.53
CA GLU A 275 -5.48 1.99 -4.77
C GLU A 275 -6.58 0.93 -4.54
N TYR A 276 -6.31 -0.09 -3.74
CA TYR A 276 -7.15 -1.30 -3.69
C TYR A 276 -7.90 -1.50 -2.36
N LEU A 277 -7.44 -0.88 -1.28
CA LEU A 277 -8.06 -0.93 0.04
C LEU A 277 -8.77 0.38 0.41
N CYS A 278 -8.36 1.49 -0.22
CA CYS A 278 -9.00 2.81 -0.16
C CYS A 278 -8.82 3.53 1.17
N GLU A 279 -8.53 4.83 1.11
CA GLU A 279 -8.26 5.66 2.29
C GLU A 279 -9.48 5.73 3.21
N GLU A 280 -10.69 5.79 2.63
CA GLU A 280 -11.96 5.83 3.36
C GLU A 280 -12.20 4.59 4.24
N ASN A 281 -11.53 3.47 3.97
CA ASN A 281 -11.66 2.24 4.75
C ASN A 281 -10.57 2.10 5.83
N LEU A 282 -9.61 3.02 5.91
CA LEU A 282 -8.55 2.97 6.92
C LEU A 282 -9.13 3.30 8.30
N VAL A 283 -9.10 2.33 9.22
CA VAL A 283 -9.66 2.49 10.57
C VAL A 283 -8.60 2.63 11.66
N ALA A 284 -7.37 2.16 11.41
CA ALA A 284 -6.28 2.32 12.36
C ALA A 284 -4.90 2.24 11.68
N SER A 285 -3.90 2.83 12.35
CA SER A 285 -2.49 2.81 11.96
C SER A 285 -1.62 2.62 13.20
N LYS A 286 -0.67 1.68 13.16
CA LYS A 286 0.27 1.41 14.25
C LYS A 286 1.64 1.03 13.69
N GLY A 287 2.62 1.92 13.88
CA GLY A 287 3.96 1.70 13.30
C GLY A 287 3.86 1.58 11.79
N ARG A 288 4.29 0.42 11.25
CA ARG A 288 4.21 0.04 9.84
C ARG A 288 2.93 -0.72 9.46
N PHE A 289 2.01 -0.95 10.41
CA PHE A 289 0.71 -1.52 10.09
C PHE A 289 -0.33 -0.48 9.75
N TRP A 290 -1.08 -0.73 8.68
CA TRP A 290 -2.40 -0.16 8.45
C TRP A 290 -3.48 -1.23 8.56
N HIS A 291 -4.60 -0.84 9.16
CA HIS A 291 -5.78 -1.68 9.32
C HIS A 291 -6.95 -1.04 8.57
N PHE A 292 -7.49 -1.80 7.63
CA PHE A 292 -8.64 -1.45 6.83
C PHE A 292 -9.85 -2.29 7.23
N ARG A 293 -11.02 -1.67 7.23
CA ARG A 293 -12.31 -2.35 7.34
C ARG A 293 -13.04 -2.20 6.01
N ILE A 294 -13.05 -3.28 5.22
CA ILE A 294 -13.60 -3.28 3.86
C ILE A 294 -15.06 -3.77 3.91
N PRO A 295 -16.03 -2.95 3.48
CA PRO A 295 -17.40 -3.42 3.29
C PRO A 295 -17.51 -4.36 2.09
N GLY A 296 -18.46 -5.28 2.14
CA GLY A 296 -18.80 -6.14 1.01
C GLY A 296 -19.18 -5.34 -0.24
N ALA A 297 -18.79 -5.85 -1.41
CA ALA A 297 -19.23 -5.27 -2.67
C ALA A 297 -20.72 -5.51 -2.88
N THR A 298 -21.43 -4.49 -3.34
CA THR A 298 -22.76 -4.66 -3.92
C THR A 298 -22.63 -5.13 -5.37
N ASN A 299 -23.66 -5.75 -5.94
CA ASN A 299 -23.62 -6.29 -7.31
C ASN A 299 -23.23 -5.28 -8.41
N ASN A 300 -23.22 -3.96 -8.11
CA ASN A 300 -22.90 -2.90 -9.06
C ASN A 300 -21.53 -2.23 -8.81
N THR A 301 -20.75 -2.71 -7.84
CA THR A 301 -19.43 -2.11 -7.53
C THR A 301 -18.43 -2.48 -8.62
N THR A 302 -18.01 -1.49 -9.43
CA THR A 302 -17.06 -1.66 -10.54
C THR A 302 -15.69 -1.03 -10.27
N THR A 303 -15.53 -0.37 -9.13
CA THR A 303 -14.31 0.31 -8.70
C THR A 303 -13.96 -0.11 -7.28
N PHE A 304 -12.68 -0.02 -6.92
CA PHE A 304 -12.25 -0.32 -5.55
C PHE A 304 -12.68 0.78 -4.57
N CYS A 305 -12.44 2.05 -4.92
CA CYS A 305 -12.60 3.21 -4.06
C CYS A 305 -13.65 4.17 -4.60
N THR A 306 -14.28 4.93 -3.70
CA THR A 306 -15.18 6.03 -4.06
C THR A 306 -14.35 7.29 -4.33
N THR A 307 -14.49 7.88 -5.51
CA THR A 307 -13.82 9.15 -5.90
C THR A 307 -14.39 10.35 -5.18
#